data_AF-A0A924F9S1-F1
#
_entry.id   AF-A0A924F9S1-F1
#
_cell.length_a   1.000
_cell.length_b   1.000
_cell.length_c   1.000
_cell.angle_alpha   90.00
_cell.angle_beta   90.00
_cell.angle_gamma   90.00
#
_symmetry.space_group_name_H-M   'P 1'
#
loop_
_entity.id
_entity.type
_entity.pdbx_description
1 polymer ?
#
loop_
_entity_poly.entity_id
_entity_poly.type
_entity_poly.pdbx_seq_one_letter_code
_entity_poly.pdbx_strand_id
1 'polypeptide(L)'
;MQNKKLYDNFASMSEIKQHHVLTYISEKIKSAIADAKIEKQSENITVIKDGNDQIHLEQVTDISSNITIQITDKKEILYSEDLLEPLQNIQEGTESQIELYGALRSTTIVVNGLSIETDFVFQAVKDCFDTLSSSYQFVKTISKQINGLTISFQFGDHKFQLVVVNDADNILITCDLNEVKDIKVKKTIEGDVSKVQQALNKMFKE
;
A
#
# COMPACT_ATOMS: atom_id res chain seq x y z
N MET A 1 -32.17 8.37 33.51
CA MET A 1 -32.29 8.78 32.09
C MET A 1 -31.15 9.72 31.61
N GLN A 2 -29.98 9.77 32.27
CA GLN A 2 -28.89 10.70 31.89
C GLN A 2 -27.68 10.04 31.18
N ASN A 3 -27.58 8.70 31.15
CA ASN A 3 -26.42 8.03 30.55
C ASN A 3 -26.54 7.70 29.05
N LYS A 4 -27.72 7.83 28.43
CA LYS A 4 -27.89 7.50 27.00
C LYS A 4 -27.42 8.61 26.05
N LYS A 5 -27.60 9.88 26.45
CA LYS A 5 -27.20 11.06 25.64
C LYS A 5 -25.69 11.30 25.55
N LEU A 6 -24.90 10.76 26.49
CA LEU A 6 -23.45 10.89 26.44
C LEU A 6 -22.83 9.95 25.40
N TYR A 7 -23.35 8.72 25.26
CA TYR A 7 -22.85 7.76 24.26
C TYR A 7 -23.20 8.14 22.82
N ASP A 8 -24.38 8.71 22.58
CA ASP A 8 -24.80 9.14 21.23
C ASP A 8 -23.96 10.33 20.70
N ASN A 9 -23.40 11.16 21.59
CA ASN A 9 -22.54 12.29 21.19
C ASN A 9 -21.09 11.90 20.86
N PHE A 10 -20.57 10.80 21.43
CA PHE A 10 -19.25 10.29 21.05
C PHE A 10 -19.31 9.54 19.72
N ALA A 11 -20.40 8.80 19.46
CA ALA A 11 -20.62 8.10 18.20
C ALA A 11 -20.78 9.07 17.01
N SER A 12 -21.50 10.19 17.18
CA SER A 12 -21.70 11.16 16.08
C SER A 12 -20.45 11.99 15.76
N MET A 13 -19.58 12.26 16.74
CA MET A 13 -18.28 12.91 16.47
C MET A 13 -17.31 11.97 15.76
N SER A 14 -17.36 10.66 15.98
CA SER A 14 -16.51 9.69 15.26
C SER A 14 -16.99 9.42 13.84
N GLU A 15 -18.31 9.37 13.60
CA GLU A 15 -18.89 9.15 12.27
C GLU A 15 -18.60 10.32 11.32
N ILE A 16 -18.79 11.58 11.78
CA ILE A 16 -18.49 12.77 10.96
C ILE A 16 -17.00 12.82 10.56
N LYS A 17 -16.09 12.40 11.46
CA LYS A 17 -14.63 12.41 11.21
C LYS A 17 -14.19 11.38 10.18
N GLN A 18 -14.85 10.22 10.17
CA GLN A 18 -14.54 9.13 9.25
C GLN A 18 -14.85 9.53 7.80
N HIS A 19 -15.98 10.19 7.51
CA HIS A 19 -16.32 10.58 6.14
C HIS A 19 -15.42 11.68 5.56
N HIS A 20 -14.75 12.45 6.40
CA HIS A 20 -13.84 13.50 5.96
C HIS A 20 -12.57 12.92 5.32
N VAL A 21 -12.10 11.75 5.75
CA VAL A 21 -10.91 11.09 5.19
C VAL A 21 -11.15 10.65 3.75
N LEU A 22 -12.20 9.84 3.51
CA LEU A 22 -12.57 9.41 2.15
C LEU A 22 -12.82 10.61 1.23
N THR A 23 -13.53 11.62 1.72
CA THR A 23 -13.81 12.84 0.94
C THR A 23 -12.51 13.55 0.55
N TYR A 24 -11.61 13.79 1.52
CA TYR A 24 -10.34 14.46 1.27
C TYR A 24 -9.46 13.72 0.26
N ILE A 25 -9.30 12.39 0.44
CA ILE A 25 -8.52 11.56 -0.49
C ILE A 25 -9.14 11.56 -1.88
N SER A 26 -10.47 11.43 -1.99
CA SER A 26 -11.14 11.43 -3.29
C SER A 26 -10.99 12.76 -4.03
N GLU A 27 -11.07 13.89 -3.33
CA GLU A 27 -10.83 15.22 -3.91
C GLU A 27 -9.36 15.40 -4.31
N LYS A 28 -8.41 14.90 -3.51
CA LYS A 28 -6.99 14.93 -3.86
C LYS A 28 -6.72 14.21 -5.17
N ILE A 29 -7.21 12.97 -5.32
CA ILE A 29 -7.04 12.18 -6.55
C ILE A 29 -7.75 12.86 -7.73
N LYS A 30 -9.00 13.29 -7.55
CA LYS A 30 -9.76 13.98 -8.59
C LYS A 30 -9.08 15.27 -9.04
N SER A 31 -8.39 15.98 -8.15
CA SER A 31 -7.69 17.23 -8.49
C SER A 31 -6.48 17.03 -9.41
N ALA A 32 -5.92 15.82 -9.42
CA ALA A 32 -4.79 15.46 -10.28
C ALA A 32 -5.22 14.93 -11.66
N ILE A 33 -6.40 14.32 -11.76
CA ILE A 33 -6.89 13.75 -13.01
C ILE A 33 -7.77 14.77 -13.74
N ALA A 34 -7.37 15.16 -14.95
CA ALA A 34 -8.10 16.12 -15.76
C ALA A 34 -9.54 15.64 -16.06
N ASP A 35 -10.52 16.54 -15.96
CA ASP A 35 -11.94 16.28 -16.21
C ASP A 35 -12.60 15.16 -15.36
N ALA A 36 -11.88 14.62 -14.37
CA ALA A 36 -12.40 13.58 -13.50
C ALA A 36 -13.59 14.07 -12.65
N LYS A 37 -14.54 13.15 -12.42
CA LYS A 37 -15.77 13.43 -11.67
C LYS A 37 -15.89 12.48 -10.48
N ILE A 38 -16.19 13.05 -9.33
CA ILE A 38 -16.54 12.29 -8.13
C ILE A 38 -18.02 11.94 -8.17
N GLU A 39 -18.31 10.66 -7.99
CA GLU A 39 -19.64 10.10 -7.74
C GLU A 39 -19.66 9.44 -6.37
N LYS A 40 -20.35 10.07 -5.42
CA LYS A 40 -20.55 9.50 -4.08
C LYS A 40 -21.66 8.44 -4.15
N GLN A 41 -21.31 7.18 -3.93
CA GLN A 41 -22.27 6.08 -3.95
C GLN A 41 -22.87 5.82 -2.56
N SER A 42 -22.05 5.98 -1.52
CA SER A 42 -22.49 5.91 -0.13
C SER A 42 -21.59 6.78 0.75
N GLU A 43 -21.81 6.72 2.06
CA GLU A 43 -20.95 7.40 3.03
C GLU A 43 -19.52 6.84 3.10
N ASN A 44 -19.35 5.57 2.73
CA ASN A 44 -18.06 4.88 2.76
C ASN A 44 -17.55 4.53 1.37
N ILE A 45 -18.27 4.87 0.30
CA ILE A 45 -17.91 4.52 -1.07
C ILE A 45 -17.99 5.74 -1.97
N THR A 46 -16.87 6.01 -2.64
CA THR A 46 -16.73 7.05 -3.66
C THR A 46 -16.13 6.44 -4.92
N VAL A 47 -16.68 6.80 -6.08
CA VAL A 47 -16.11 6.45 -7.39
C VAL A 47 -15.61 7.72 -8.07
N ILE A 48 -14.38 7.69 -8.56
CA ILE A 48 -13.83 8.73 -9.42
C ILE A 48 -13.91 8.21 -10.86
N LYS A 49 -14.62 8.93 -11.72
CA LYS A 49 -14.77 8.63 -13.14
C LYS A 49 -13.78 9.45 -13.96
N ASP A 50 -13.01 8.79 -14.80
CA ASP A 50 -12.10 9.38 -15.78
C ASP A 50 -12.44 8.79 -17.16
N GLY A 51 -13.16 9.55 -17.99
CA GLY A 51 -13.67 9.05 -19.26
C GLY A 51 -14.52 7.77 -19.09
N ASN A 52 -14.00 6.65 -19.61
CA ASN A 52 -14.62 5.32 -19.51
C ASN A 52 -14.04 4.47 -18.36
N ASP A 53 -13.01 4.97 -17.69
CA ASP A 53 -12.32 4.31 -16.61
C ASP A 53 -12.79 4.85 -15.25
N GLN A 54 -12.50 4.09 -14.20
CA GLN A 54 -12.96 4.42 -12.86
C GLN A 54 -11.97 3.94 -11.80
N ILE A 55 -11.86 4.75 -10.74
CA ILE A 55 -11.16 4.43 -9.50
C ILE A 55 -12.23 4.30 -8.43
N HIS A 56 -12.33 3.13 -7.82
CA HIS A 56 -13.27 2.88 -6.72
C HIS A 56 -12.54 3.01 -5.39
N LEU A 57 -13.06 3.84 -4.50
CA LEU A 57 -12.55 4.04 -3.14
C LEU A 57 -13.60 3.58 -2.13
N GLU A 58 -13.20 2.70 -1.24
CA GLU A 58 -14.01 2.22 -0.13
C GLU A 58 -13.28 2.46 1.19
N GLN A 59 -13.96 3.08 2.14
CA GLN A 59 -13.47 3.23 3.49
C GLN A 59 -13.94 2.07 4.36
N VAL A 60 -12.97 1.38 4.95
CA VAL A 60 -13.18 0.30 5.91
C VAL A 60 -12.62 0.73 7.25
N THR A 61 -13.45 0.72 8.28
CA THR A 61 -13.03 0.98 9.65
C THR A 61 -12.98 -0.35 10.41
N ASP A 62 -11.85 -0.67 11.05
CA ASP A 62 -11.74 -1.87 11.87
C ASP A 62 -12.31 -1.67 13.30
N ILE A 63 -12.32 -2.76 14.10
CA ILE A 63 -12.81 -2.76 15.49
C ILE A 63 -11.96 -1.82 16.40
N SER A 64 -10.70 -1.59 16.03
CA SER A 64 -9.77 -0.69 16.71
C SER A 64 -9.88 0.77 16.22
N SER A 65 -10.88 1.08 15.38
CA SER A 65 -11.09 2.40 14.77
C SER A 65 -9.98 2.85 13.81
N ASN A 66 -9.14 1.92 13.32
CA ASN A 66 -8.21 2.22 12.25
C ASN A 66 -8.96 2.34 10.94
N ILE A 67 -8.64 3.37 10.18
CA ILE A 67 -9.26 3.65 8.88
C ILE A 67 -8.36 3.08 7.79
N THR A 68 -8.94 2.25 6.93
CA THR A 68 -8.30 1.77 5.71
C THR A 68 -9.08 2.27 4.50
N ILE A 69 -8.39 2.89 3.55
CA ILE A 69 -8.97 3.28 2.26
C ILE A 69 -8.53 2.27 1.22
N GLN A 70 -9.47 1.43 0.80
CA GLN A 70 -9.30 0.44 -0.25
C GLN A 70 -9.56 1.09 -1.60
N ILE A 71 -8.53 1.19 -2.42
CA ILE A 71 -8.57 1.74 -3.76
C ILE A 71 -8.45 0.61 -4.77
N THR A 72 -9.47 0.45 -5.61
CA THR A 72 -9.43 -0.41 -6.79
C THR A 72 -9.27 0.44 -8.04
N ASP A 73 -8.09 0.38 -8.64
CA ASP A 73 -7.69 1.11 -9.84
C ASP A 73 -7.14 0.12 -10.87
N LYS A 74 -8.04 -0.46 -11.68
CA LYS A 74 -7.67 -1.52 -12.65
C LYS A 74 -6.81 -1.03 -13.81
N LYS A 75 -6.74 0.28 -14.01
CA LYS A 75 -6.02 0.90 -15.13
C LYS A 75 -4.70 1.52 -14.70
N GLU A 76 -4.37 1.46 -13.41
CA GLU A 76 -3.14 2.01 -12.85
C GLU A 76 -3.03 3.52 -13.16
N ILE A 77 -4.16 4.23 -13.12
CA ILE A 77 -4.24 5.68 -13.28
C ILE A 77 -3.42 6.37 -12.18
N LEU A 78 -3.51 5.88 -10.93
CA LEU A 78 -2.73 6.42 -9.82
C LEU A 78 -1.21 6.31 -10.03
N TYR A 79 -0.76 5.28 -10.75
CA TYR A 79 0.65 5.14 -11.12
C TYR A 79 1.00 6.07 -12.28
N SER A 80 0.11 6.20 -13.26
CA SER A 80 0.33 7.05 -14.44
C SER A 80 0.38 8.54 -14.11
N GLU A 81 -0.32 8.96 -13.06
CA GLU A 81 -0.40 10.34 -12.58
C GLU A 81 0.55 10.62 -11.39
N ASP A 82 1.48 9.71 -11.09
CA ASP A 82 2.45 9.83 -10.00
C ASP A 82 1.82 10.13 -8.62
N LEU A 83 0.67 9.52 -8.32
CA LEU A 83 -0.13 9.85 -7.13
C LEU A 83 0.20 9.03 -5.89
N LEU A 84 0.99 7.96 -5.99
CA LEU A 84 1.27 7.10 -4.84
C LEU A 84 1.99 7.83 -3.72
N GLU A 85 3.06 8.59 -4.02
CA GLU A 85 3.80 9.34 -3.00
C GLU A 85 2.94 10.46 -2.36
N PRO A 86 2.21 11.30 -3.14
CA PRO A 86 1.24 12.23 -2.58
C PRO A 86 0.17 11.58 -1.67
N LEU A 87 -0.24 10.35 -1.98
CA LEU A 87 -1.20 9.60 -1.16
C LEU A 87 -0.54 8.99 0.08
N GLN A 88 0.69 8.50 0.00
CA GLN A 88 1.45 8.03 1.17
C GLN A 88 1.62 9.15 2.22
N ASN A 89 1.81 10.38 1.73
CA ASN A 89 2.03 11.57 2.55
C ASN A 89 0.78 12.47 2.62
N ILE A 90 -0.42 11.89 2.49
CA ILE A 90 -1.67 12.65 2.35
C ILE A 90 -1.97 13.63 3.49
N GLN A 91 -1.44 13.38 4.68
CA GLN A 91 -1.55 14.24 5.85
C GLN A 91 -0.76 15.56 5.72
N GLU A 92 0.27 15.60 4.87
CA GLU A 92 1.13 16.77 4.74
C GLU A 92 0.34 17.99 4.23
N GLY A 93 0.57 19.15 4.87
CA GLY A 93 -0.17 20.38 4.57
C GLY A 93 -1.52 20.48 5.28
N THR A 94 -1.91 19.48 6.08
CA THR A 94 -3.14 19.51 6.91
C THR A 94 -2.87 19.76 8.39
N GLU A 95 -1.64 20.09 8.79
CA GLU A 95 -1.19 20.16 10.19
C GLU A 95 -1.99 21.19 11.02
N SER A 96 -2.48 22.25 10.37
CA SER A 96 -3.35 23.26 11.00
C SER A 96 -4.75 22.73 11.34
N GLN A 97 -5.18 21.64 10.71
CA GLN A 97 -6.44 20.94 10.94
C GLN A 97 -6.18 19.67 11.77
N ILE A 98 -5.86 19.84 13.05
CA ILE A 98 -5.37 18.79 13.96
C ILE A 98 -6.15 17.47 13.85
N GLU A 99 -7.48 17.54 13.79
CA GLU A 99 -8.33 16.35 13.71
C GLU A 99 -8.19 15.61 12.38
N LEU A 100 -8.18 16.34 11.26
CA LEU A 100 -8.00 15.77 9.92
C LEU A 100 -6.59 15.22 9.76
N TYR A 101 -5.58 15.97 10.20
CA TYR A 101 -4.19 15.53 10.21
C TYR A 101 -4.02 14.21 10.97
N GLY A 102 -4.58 14.12 12.17
CA GLY A 102 -4.55 12.90 12.98
C GLY A 102 -5.21 11.72 12.27
N ALA A 103 -6.40 11.93 11.70
CA ALA A 103 -7.13 10.89 10.98
C ALA A 103 -6.38 10.40 9.72
N LEU A 104 -5.89 11.33 8.89
CA LEU A 104 -5.10 11.02 7.70
C LEU A 104 -3.80 10.29 8.04
N ARG A 105 -3.08 10.75 9.08
CA ARG A 105 -1.84 10.11 9.53
C ARG A 105 -2.06 8.67 10.01
N SER A 106 -3.22 8.37 10.59
CA SER A 106 -3.59 7.00 11.01
C SER A 106 -4.22 6.15 9.91
N THR A 107 -4.44 6.71 8.72
CA THR A 107 -5.13 6.03 7.62
C THR A 107 -4.14 5.17 6.83
N THR A 108 -4.48 3.90 6.64
CA THR A 108 -3.75 3.04 5.69
C THR A 108 -4.42 3.13 4.33
N ILE A 109 -3.68 3.53 3.29
CA ILE A 109 -4.18 3.52 1.91
C ILE A 109 -3.68 2.26 1.22
N VAL A 110 -4.62 1.47 0.70
CA VAL A 110 -4.36 0.21 0.02
C VAL A 110 -4.78 0.34 -1.43
N VAL A 111 -3.86 0.22 -2.37
CA VAL A 111 -4.10 0.27 -3.81
C VAL A 111 -3.97 -1.13 -4.39
N ASN A 112 -5.02 -1.62 -5.06
CA ASN A 112 -5.03 -2.93 -5.72
C ASN A 112 -4.51 -4.09 -4.83
N GLY A 113 -4.84 -4.03 -3.54
CA GLY A 113 -4.52 -5.05 -2.54
C GLY A 113 -3.17 -4.93 -1.83
N LEU A 114 -2.38 -3.87 -2.08
CA LEU A 114 -1.14 -3.56 -1.35
C LEU A 114 -1.24 -2.19 -0.68
N SER A 115 -0.73 -2.04 0.53
CA SER A 115 -0.50 -0.70 1.08
C SER A 115 0.53 0.03 0.20
N ILE A 116 0.43 1.36 0.11
CA ILE A 116 1.36 2.15 -0.71
C ILE A 116 2.81 1.95 -0.24
N GLU A 117 3.06 1.97 1.08
CA GLU A 117 4.38 1.66 1.65
C GLU A 117 4.88 0.28 1.21
N THR A 118 4.02 -0.75 1.25
CA THR A 118 4.39 -2.10 0.79
C THR A 118 4.69 -2.14 -0.72
N ASP A 119 4.00 -1.35 -1.54
CA ASP A 119 4.32 -1.25 -2.97
C ASP A 119 5.72 -0.65 -3.18
N PHE A 120 6.06 0.43 -2.47
CA PHE A 120 7.41 1.01 -2.51
C PHE A 120 8.49 0.05 -2.01
N VAL A 121 8.24 -0.67 -0.92
CA VAL A 121 9.15 -1.73 -0.46
C VAL A 121 9.37 -2.76 -1.56
N PHE A 122 8.33 -3.15 -2.29
CA PHE A 122 8.45 -4.11 -3.38
C PHE A 122 9.20 -3.56 -4.60
N GLN A 123 9.03 -2.29 -4.96
CA GLN A 123 9.87 -1.64 -5.98
C GLN A 123 11.35 -1.71 -5.55
N ALA A 124 11.64 -1.33 -4.31
CA ALA A 124 12.99 -1.38 -3.78
C ALA A 124 13.58 -2.80 -3.69
N VAL A 125 12.77 -3.85 -3.47
CA VAL A 125 13.22 -5.25 -3.58
C VAL A 125 13.78 -5.51 -4.98
N LYS A 126 13.04 -5.14 -6.03
CA LYS A 126 13.47 -5.34 -7.42
C LYS A 126 14.76 -4.58 -7.70
N ASP A 127 14.81 -3.31 -7.34
CA ASP A 127 15.98 -2.44 -7.54
C ASP A 127 17.23 -2.97 -6.81
N CYS A 128 17.07 -3.49 -5.58
CA CYS A 128 18.17 -4.07 -4.82
C CYS A 128 18.73 -5.33 -5.50
N PHE A 129 17.87 -6.22 -6.00
CA PHE A 129 18.33 -7.42 -6.72
C PHE A 129 19.00 -7.05 -8.05
N ASP A 130 18.43 -6.12 -8.80
CA ASP A 130 19.01 -5.62 -10.05
C ASP A 130 20.39 -4.98 -9.83
N THR A 131 20.56 -4.27 -8.70
CA THR A 131 21.84 -3.69 -8.28
C THR A 131 22.87 -4.76 -7.87
N LEU A 132 22.44 -5.85 -7.24
CA LEU A 132 23.33 -6.94 -6.85
C LEU A 132 23.87 -7.70 -8.07
N SER A 133 23.02 -7.95 -9.07
CA SER A 133 23.42 -8.63 -10.30
C SER A 133 22.40 -8.48 -11.41
N SER A 134 22.88 -8.23 -12.63
CA SER A 134 22.07 -8.29 -13.86
C SER A 134 21.55 -9.70 -14.21
N SER A 135 21.90 -10.73 -13.42
CA SER A 135 21.39 -12.09 -13.59
C SER A 135 20.04 -12.32 -12.91
N TYR A 136 19.64 -11.42 -12.00
CA TYR A 136 18.31 -11.46 -11.39
C TYR A 136 17.29 -10.87 -12.36
N GLN A 137 16.11 -11.47 -12.39
CA GLN A 137 14.98 -10.99 -13.17
C GLN A 137 13.68 -11.22 -12.40
N PHE A 138 12.88 -10.16 -12.24
CA PHE A 138 11.50 -10.28 -11.82
C PHE A 138 10.66 -10.97 -12.91
N VAL A 139 9.92 -12.00 -12.53
CA VAL A 139 9.07 -12.76 -13.47
C VAL A 139 7.62 -12.33 -13.37
N LYS A 140 7.03 -12.42 -12.17
CA LYS A 140 5.63 -12.03 -11.91
C LYS A 140 5.31 -11.97 -10.42
N THR A 141 4.25 -11.26 -10.08
CA THR A 141 3.59 -11.39 -8.77
C THR A 141 2.67 -12.61 -8.77
N ILE A 142 2.74 -13.42 -7.71
CA ILE A 142 1.95 -14.65 -7.52
C ILE A 142 0.72 -14.33 -6.66
N SER A 143 0.89 -13.60 -5.57
CA SER A 143 -0.18 -13.20 -4.66
C SER A 143 0.15 -11.87 -3.98
N LYS A 144 -0.89 -11.15 -3.57
CA LYS A 144 -0.80 -9.88 -2.84
C LYS A 144 -1.64 -9.94 -1.57
N GLN A 145 -1.18 -9.27 -0.54
CA GLN A 145 -1.84 -8.97 0.73
C GLN A 145 -1.47 -7.54 1.11
N ILE A 146 -2.24 -6.90 2.00
CA ILE A 146 -2.04 -5.48 2.35
C ILE A 146 -0.58 -5.18 2.71
N ASN A 147 0.03 -6.02 3.54
CA ASN A 147 1.40 -5.85 4.04
C ASN A 147 2.41 -6.80 3.38
N GLY A 148 2.08 -7.49 2.28
CA GLY A 148 3.04 -8.45 1.73
C GLY A 148 2.65 -9.06 0.39
N LEU A 149 3.59 -9.75 -0.23
CA LEU A 149 3.38 -10.39 -1.51
C LEU A 149 4.30 -11.58 -1.71
N THR A 150 3.84 -12.52 -2.54
CA THR A 150 4.69 -13.58 -3.09
C THR A 150 5.00 -13.26 -4.53
N ILE A 151 6.28 -13.32 -4.90
CA ILE A 151 6.80 -12.95 -6.21
C ILE A 151 7.71 -14.04 -6.75
N SER A 152 7.67 -14.26 -8.05
CA SER A 152 8.58 -15.17 -8.73
C SER A 152 9.76 -14.37 -9.30
N PHE A 153 10.96 -14.86 -9.01
CA PHE A 153 12.22 -14.37 -9.54
C PHE A 153 12.94 -15.47 -10.31
N GLN A 154 13.89 -15.03 -11.11
CA GLN A 154 14.81 -15.88 -11.84
C GLN A 154 16.24 -15.38 -11.63
N PHE A 155 17.19 -16.30 -11.44
CA PHE A 155 18.62 -16.04 -11.38
C PHE A 155 19.34 -16.94 -12.39
N GLY A 156 19.79 -16.37 -13.50
CA GLY A 156 20.22 -17.18 -14.66
C GLY A 156 19.09 -18.07 -15.15
N ASP A 157 19.26 -19.40 -15.17
CA ASP A 157 18.23 -20.36 -15.57
C ASP A 157 17.39 -20.89 -14.39
N HIS A 158 17.57 -20.35 -13.18
CA HIS A 158 16.98 -20.88 -11.95
C HIS A 158 15.83 -20.01 -11.46
N LYS A 159 14.61 -20.57 -11.45
CA LYS A 159 13.44 -19.91 -10.88
C LYS A 159 13.31 -20.19 -9.39
N PHE A 160 12.83 -19.20 -8.67
CA PHE A 160 12.53 -19.29 -7.24
C PHE A 160 11.42 -18.30 -6.88
N GLN A 161 10.92 -18.41 -5.66
CA GLN A 161 9.93 -17.48 -5.13
C GLN A 161 10.48 -16.73 -3.95
N LEU A 162 10.06 -15.48 -3.80
CA LEU A 162 10.26 -14.68 -2.61
C LEU A 162 8.91 -14.39 -1.98
N VAL A 163 8.86 -14.47 -0.65
CA VAL A 163 7.76 -13.93 0.15
C VAL A 163 8.29 -12.72 0.88
N VAL A 164 7.72 -11.55 0.58
CA VAL A 164 8.07 -10.27 1.18
C VAL A 164 6.93 -9.85 2.09
N VAL A 165 7.25 -9.56 3.36
CA VAL A 165 6.31 -9.07 4.36
C VAL A 165 6.86 -7.78 4.94
N ASN A 166 6.07 -6.71 4.86
CA ASN A 166 6.34 -5.40 5.44
C ASN A 166 5.56 -5.28 6.75
N ASP A 167 6.14 -5.76 7.84
CA ASP A 167 5.57 -5.55 9.17
C ASP A 167 5.93 -4.15 9.69
N ALA A 168 5.28 -3.74 10.78
CA ALA A 168 5.47 -2.42 11.37
C ALA A 168 6.95 -2.17 11.73
N ASP A 169 7.58 -3.16 12.37
CA ASP A 169 8.94 -3.02 12.90
C ASP A 169 10.03 -3.47 11.92
N ASN A 170 9.70 -4.32 10.95
CA ASN A 170 10.69 -4.94 10.09
C ASN A 170 10.13 -5.43 8.76
N ILE A 171 11.00 -5.48 7.76
CA ILE A 171 10.75 -6.13 6.48
C ILE A 171 11.37 -7.52 6.53
N LEU A 172 10.57 -8.55 6.26
CA LEU A 172 11.00 -9.94 6.17
C LEU A 172 10.95 -10.41 4.72
N ILE A 173 12.03 -11.04 4.26
CA ILE A 173 12.11 -11.68 2.96
C ILE A 173 12.53 -13.13 3.19
N THR A 174 11.68 -14.05 2.77
CA THR A 174 12.00 -15.48 2.71
C THR A 174 12.01 -15.94 1.27
N CYS A 175 12.77 -17.00 0.97
CA CYS A 175 12.85 -17.57 -0.36
C CYS A 175 12.47 -19.05 -0.36
N ASP A 176 11.72 -19.46 -1.39
CA ASP A 176 11.49 -20.86 -1.71
C ASP A 176 12.39 -21.25 -2.89
N LEU A 177 13.35 -22.14 -2.61
CA LEU A 177 14.37 -22.64 -3.53
C LEU A 177 14.17 -24.12 -3.89
N ASN A 178 12.97 -24.66 -3.74
CA ASN A 178 12.67 -26.07 -4.01
C ASN A 178 12.98 -26.48 -5.45
N GLU A 179 12.77 -25.58 -6.42
CA GLU A 179 13.04 -25.83 -7.85
C GLU A 179 14.52 -25.65 -8.25
N VAL A 180 15.30 -24.97 -7.40
CA VAL A 180 16.74 -24.78 -7.63
C VAL A 180 17.48 -26.05 -7.20
N LYS A 181 18.24 -26.69 -8.09
CA LYS A 181 18.98 -27.92 -7.76
C LYS A 181 20.44 -27.68 -7.42
N ASP A 182 21.04 -26.62 -7.96
CA ASP A 182 22.44 -26.28 -7.72
C ASP A 182 22.62 -25.67 -6.33
N ILE A 183 23.42 -26.34 -5.48
CA ILE A 183 23.67 -25.94 -4.10
C ILE A 183 24.43 -24.60 -4.01
N LYS A 184 25.34 -24.32 -4.94
CA LYS A 184 26.07 -23.04 -4.97
C LYS A 184 25.11 -21.91 -5.28
N VAL A 185 24.23 -22.11 -6.27
CA VAL A 185 23.20 -21.14 -6.63
C VAL A 185 22.25 -20.87 -5.46
N LYS A 186 21.79 -21.91 -4.74
CA LYS A 186 20.98 -21.73 -3.53
C LYS A 186 21.64 -20.80 -2.52
N LYS A 187 22.90 -21.08 -2.17
CA LYS A 187 23.66 -20.27 -1.20
C LYS A 187 23.86 -18.83 -1.66
N THR A 188 24.07 -18.62 -2.96
CA THR A 188 24.14 -17.27 -3.53
C THR A 188 22.83 -16.53 -3.33
N ILE A 189 21.70 -17.13 -3.71
CA ILE A 189 20.38 -16.52 -3.57
C ILE A 189 20.05 -16.24 -2.10
N GLU A 190 20.28 -17.19 -1.19
CA GLU A 190 20.05 -17.01 0.26
C GLU A 190 20.88 -15.86 0.84
N GLY A 191 22.15 -15.77 0.44
CA GLY A 191 23.06 -14.70 0.85
C GLY A 191 22.61 -13.34 0.34
N ASP A 192 22.16 -13.28 -0.92
CA ASP A 192 21.67 -12.04 -1.53
C ASP A 192 20.33 -11.60 -0.95
N VAL A 193 19.39 -12.52 -0.72
CA VAL A 193 18.13 -12.27 0.00
C VAL A 193 18.41 -11.63 1.36
N SER A 194 19.39 -12.14 2.11
CA SER A 194 19.77 -11.58 3.40
C SER A 194 20.29 -10.14 3.28
N LYS A 195 21.09 -9.84 2.25
CA LYS A 195 21.58 -8.47 1.99
C LYS A 195 20.46 -7.53 1.60
N VAL A 196 19.55 -7.98 0.71
CA VAL A 196 18.39 -7.18 0.29
C VAL A 196 17.52 -6.88 1.50
N GLN A 197 17.20 -7.88 2.34
CA GLN A 197 16.42 -7.67 3.55
C GLN A 197 17.08 -6.62 4.47
N GLN A 198 18.40 -6.71 4.70
CA GLN A 198 19.13 -5.73 5.51
C GLN A 198 19.07 -4.32 4.92
N ALA A 199 19.26 -4.19 3.60
CA ALA A 199 19.21 -2.91 2.91
C ALA A 199 17.82 -2.25 3.01
N LEU A 200 16.75 -3.03 2.87
CA LEU A 200 15.38 -2.52 2.96
C LEU A 200 15.01 -2.11 4.39
N ASN A 201 15.38 -2.89 5.40
CA ASN A 201 15.14 -2.48 6.79
C ASN A 201 15.84 -1.15 7.10
N LYS A 202 17.08 -0.97 6.63
CA LYS A 202 17.79 0.29 6.76
C LYS A 202 17.14 1.45 6.01
N MET A 203 16.45 1.18 4.90
CA MET A 203 15.85 2.23 4.05
C MET A 203 14.46 2.67 4.54
N PHE A 204 13.69 1.75 5.11
CA PHE A 204 12.28 1.98 5.45
C PHE A 204 11.97 1.96 6.95
N LYS A 205 12.83 1.36 7.78
CA LYS A 205 12.56 1.13 9.22
C LYS A 205 13.56 1.81 10.16
N GLU A 206 14.74 2.19 9.68
CA GLU A 206 15.80 2.93 10.41
C GLU A 206 15.93 4.37 9.93
#